data_AF-A0A9E2ID19-F1
#
_entry.id   AF-A0A9E2ID19-F1
#
_cell.length_a   1.000
_cell.length_b   1.000
_cell.length_c   1.000
_cell.angle_alpha   90.00
_cell.angle_beta   90.00
_cell.angle_gamma   90.00
#
_symmetry.space_group_name_H-M   'P 1'
#
loop_
_entity.id
_entity.type
_entity.pdbx_description
1 polymer ?
#
loop_
_entity_poly.entity_id
_entity_poly.type
_entity_poly.pdbx_seq_one_letter_code
_entity_poly.pdbx_strand_id
1 'polypeptide(L)'
;MANKKFRRKRYIILLGFQLKYILYILLFIYIGAAVAGYTVYWTTWVTLGEKLANVYPRSRLIYIFHDANMTLLIRMLIITPIFILIGIFLSHRIAGPIYRISKYLDALKVGDYSHDVTLRKKDELKNLAGKLTELCRKLREDKEKNKNIIKEIEGLLDKSEIPFDVSE
;
A
#
# COMPACT_ATOMS: atom_id res chain seq x y z
N MET A 1 24.85 -3.12 32.10
CA MET A 1 24.83 -2.47 30.76
C MET A 1 23.70 -3.07 29.93
N ALA A 2 22.69 -2.28 29.59
CA ALA A 2 21.48 -2.75 28.92
C ALA A 2 21.79 -3.18 27.47
N ASN A 3 21.60 -4.46 27.18
CA ASN A 3 21.77 -5.04 25.85
C ASN A 3 20.65 -4.53 24.94
N LYS A 4 20.94 -3.45 24.19
CA LYS A 4 20.05 -2.86 23.20
C LYS A 4 19.91 -3.84 22.03
N LYS A 5 18.94 -4.75 22.14
CA LYS A 5 18.58 -5.75 21.12
C LYS A 5 18.24 -5.01 19.82
N PHE A 6 19.19 -4.93 18.89
CA PHE A 6 19.01 -4.33 17.58
C PHE A 6 17.89 -5.08 16.83
N ARG A 7 16.66 -4.57 16.92
CA ARG A 7 15.53 -5.05 16.11
C ARG A 7 15.85 -4.68 14.66
N ARG A 8 16.36 -5.65 13.89
CA ARG A 8 16.65 -5.53 12.45
C ARG A 8 15.43 -4.94 11.74
N LYS A 9 15.48 -3.67 11.38
CA LYS A 9 14.47 -3.03 10.52
C LYS A 9 14.74 -3.52 9.09
N ARG A 10 14.12 -4.63 8.68
CA ARG A 10 14.02 -4.95 7.25
C ARG A 10 13.09 -3.90 6.64
N TYR A 11 13.68 -2.92 5.97
CA TYR A 11 12.94 -1.91 5.21
C TYR A 11 12.28 -2.53 3.97
N ILE A 12 12.86 -3.62 3.45
CA ILE A 12 12.37 -4.34 2.28
C ILE A 12 11.59 -5.56 2.77
N ILE A 13 10.26 -5.50 2.72
CA ILE A 13 9.40 -6.63 3.09
C ILE A 13 8.54 -7.09 1.90
N LEU A 14 8.14 -6.16 1.02
CA LEU A 14 7.29 -6.42 -0.14
C LEU A 14 7.84 -5.70 -1.38
N LEU A 15 9.07 -6.05 -1.81
CA LEU A 15 9.76 -5.39 -2.93
C LEU A 15 8.89 -5.34 -4.20
N GLY A 16 8.08 -6.38 -4.44
CA GLY A 16 7.16 -6.44 -5.58
C GLY A 16 6.02 -5.42 -5.53
N PHE A 17 5.44 -5.15 -4.35
CA PHE A 17 4.37 -4.14 -4.22
C PHE A 17 4.94 -2.72 -4.36
N GLN A 18 6.12 -2.48 -3.78
CA GLN A 18 6.76 -1.17 -3.81
C GLN A 18 7.19 -0.79 -5.22
N LEU A 19 7.80 -1.72 -5.97
CA LEU A 19 8.21 -1.49 -7.36
C LEU A 19 7.00 -1.23 -8.27
N LYS A 20 5.92 -2.01 -8.14
CA LYS A 20 4.69 -1.77 -8.91
C LYS A 20 4.10 -0.39 -8.64
N TYR A 21 4.07 0.04 -7.37
CA TYR A 21 3.52 1.34 -7.00
C TYR A 21 4.38 2.51 -7.51
N ILE A 22 5.70 2.41 -7.37
CA ILE A 22 6.64 3.41 -7.91
C ILE A 22 6.51 3.47 -9.44
N LEU A 23 6.38 2.32 -10.11
CA LEU A 23 6.17 2.26 -11.55
C LEU A 23 4.87 2.97 -11.97
N TYR A 24 3.76 2.78 -11.24
CA TYR A 24 2.51 3.48 -11.52
C TYR A 24 2.64 5.01 -11.34
N ILE A 25 3.33 5.47 -10.29
CA ILE A 25 3.60 6.89 -10.08
C ILE A 25 4.43 7.47 -11.23
N LEU A 26 5.50 6.78 -11.62
CA LEU A 26 6.35 7.21 -12.73
C LEU A 26 5.54 7.25 -14.03
N LEU A 27 4.80 6.20 -14.35
CA LEU A 27 3.98 6.12 -15.55
C LEU A 27 2.96 7.26 -15.61
N PHE A 28 2.31 7.59 -14.49
CA PHE A 28 1.40 8.74 -14.41
C PHE A 28 2.09 10.07 -14.72
N ILE A 29 3.31 10.28 -14.21
CA ILE A 29 4.11 11.49 -14.47
C ILE A 29 4.52 11.55 -15.95
N TYR A 30 5.00 10.44 -16.51
CA TYR A 30 5.40 10.39 -17.92
C TYR A 30 4.22 10.57 -18.88
N ILE A 31 3.03 10.06 -18.53
CA ILE A 31 1.80 10.37 -19.28
C ILE A 31 1.49 11.86 -19.20
N GLY A 32 1.54 12.46 -18.02
CA GLY A 32 1.33 13.91 -17.86
C GLY A 32 2.34 14.73 -18.68
N ALA A 33 3.60 14.28 -18.73
CA ALA A 33 4.64 14.86 -19.57
C ALA A 33 4.32 14.75 -21.06
N ALA A 34 3.86 13.58 -21.51
CA ALA A 34 3.48 13.35 -22.90
C ALA A 34 2.27 14.21 -23.30
N VAL A 35 1.28 14.36 -22.42
CA VAL A 35 0.14 15.26 -22.61
C VAL A 35 0.62 16.71 -22.71
N ALA A 36 1.50 17.15 -21.81
CA ALA A 36 2.06 18.50 -21.88
C ALA A 36 2.89 18.74 -23.17
N GLY A 37 3.66 17.75 -23.61
CA GLY A 37 4.36 17.80 -24.90
C GLY A 37 3.39 17.89 -26.07
N TYR A 38 2.31 17.10 -26.04
CA TYR A 38 1.27 17.12 -27.06
C TYR A 38 0.53 18.47 -27.10
N THR A 39 0.20 19.07 -25.95
CA THR A 39 -0.45 20.39 -25.92
C THR A 39 0.46 21.47 -26.47
N VAL A 40 1.76 21.46 -26.13
CA VAL A 40 2.75 22.38 -26.72
C VAL A 40 2.80 22.20 -28.24
N TYR A 41 2.83 20.96 -28.73
CA TYR A 41 2.81 20.69 -30.17
C TYR A 41 1.54 21.20 -30.84
N TRP A 42 0.38 20.89 -30.27
CA TRP A 42 -0.92 21.29 -30.78
C TRP A 42 -1.08 22.81 -30.82
N THR A 43 -0.79 23.50 -29.71
CA THR A 43 -0.85 24.96 -29.62
C THR A 43 0.11 25.61 -30.60
N THR A 44 1.30 25.06 -30.78
CA THR A 44 2.28 25.55 -31.74
C THR A 44 1.77 25.39 -33.18
N TRP A 45 1.22 24.23 -33.51
CA TRP A 45 0.66 23.96 -34.84
C TRP A 45 -0.51 24.89 -35.19
N VAL A 46 -1.47 25.05 -34.27
CA VAL A 46 -2.66 25.90 -34.48
C VAL A 46 -2.28 27.38 -34.50
N THR A 47 -1.50 27.84 -33.53
CA THR A 47 -1.20 29.28 -33.39
C THR A 47 -0.25 29.77 -34.47
N LEU A 48 0.80 29.01 -34.81
CA LEU A 48 1.78 29.43 -35.79
C LEU A 48 1.41 29.03 -37.23
N GLY A 49 0.64 27.94 -37.40
CA GLY A 49 0.10 27.54 -38.71
C GLY A 49 -0.92 28.53 -39.26
N GLU A 50 -1.78 29.10 -38.41
CA GLU A 50 -2.81 30.05 -38.86
C GLU A 50 -2.32 31.51 -38.90
N LYS A 51 -1.48 31.95 -37.95
CA LYS A 51 -1.12 33.38 -37.84
C LYS A 51 0.19 33.78 -38.52
N LEU A 52 1.12 32.84 -38.76
CA LEU A 52 2.50 33.19 -39.14
C LEU A 52 3.04 32.44 -40.36
N ALA A 53 2.19 31.75 -41.13
CA ALA A 53 2.56 31.08 -42.38
C ALA A 53 3.33 31.99 -43.37
N ASN A 54 3.18 33.32 -43.26
CA ASN A 54 3.86 34.32 -44.09
C ASN A 54 4.97 35.14 -43.38
N VAL A 55 5.19 34.99 -42.05
CA VAL A 55 6.05 35.92 -41.28
C VAL A 55 7.25 35.24 -40.61
N TYR A 56 7.17 33.97 -40.24
CA TYR A 56 8.26 33.29 -39.53
C TYR A 56 8.96 32.24 -40.41
N PRO A 57 10.30 32.28 -40.53
CA PRO A 57 11.04 31.24 -41.23
C PRO A 57 10.93 29.91 -40.47
N ARG A 58 10.74 28.81 -41.21
CA ARG A 58 10.62 27.43 -40.67
C ARG A 58 11.73 27.06 -39.68
N SER A 59 12.92 27.65 -39.82
CA SER A 59 14.07 27.46 -38.94
C SER A 59 13.82 27.96 -37.50
N ARG A 60 13.10 29.06 -37.30
CA ARG A 60 12.82 29.61 -35.97
C ARG A 60 11.80 28.76 -35.20
N LEU A 61 10.84 28.14 -35.90
CA LEU A 61 9.89 27.19 -35.35
C LEU A 61 10.58 25.94 -34.81
N ILE A 62 11.48 25.35 -35.60
CA ILE A 62 12.25 24.16 -35.19
C ILE A 62 13.09 24.46 -33.94
N TYR A 63 13.66 25.66 -33.85
CA TYR A 63 14.43 26.09 -32.67
C TYR A 63 13.56 26.17 -31.41
N ILE A 64 12.38 26.81 -31.48
CA ILE A 64 11.46 26.93 -30.34
C ILE A 64 11.00 25.54 -29.88
N PHE A 65 10.70 24.64 -30.81
CA PHE A 65 10.37 23.25 -30.48
C PHE A 65 11.50 22.50 -29.81
N HIS A 66 12.72 22.63 -30.33
CA HIS A 66 13.88 21.96 -29.77
C HIS A 66 14.19 22.45 -28.35
N ASP A 67 14.13 23.77 -28.14
CA ASP A 67 14.35 24.40 -26.83
C ASP A 67 13.26 24.02 -25.82
N ALA A 68 11.99 23.99 -26.24
CA ALA A 68 10.89 23.55 -25.40
C ALA A 68 11.01 22.06 -25.01
N ASN A 69 11.36 21.18 -25.95
CA ASN A 69 11.55 19.75 -25.68
C ASN A 69 12.77 19.50 -24.78
N MET A 70 13.90 20.18 -25.02
CA MET A 70 15.08 20.08 -24.17
C MET A 70 14.79 20.55 -22.74
N THR A 71 14.09 21.68 -22.61
CA THR A 71 13.67 22.21 -21.31
C THR A 71 12.74 21.23 -20.58
N LEU A 72 11.79 20.61 -21.29
CA LEU A 72 10.88 19.62 -20.71
C LEU A 72 11.64 18.36 -20.25
N LEU A 73 12.54 17.83 -21.08
CA LEU A 73 13.35 16.65 -20.76
C LEU A 73 14.26 16.88 -19.56
N ILE A 74 14.95 18.02 -19.49
CA ILE A 74 15.82 18.36 -18.36
C ILE A 74 14.99 18.46 -17.07
N ARG A 75 13.84 19.13 -17.11
CA ARG A 75 12.94 19.25 -15.95
C ARG A 75 12.40 17.89 -15.50
N MET A 76 12.06 17.01 -16.44
CA MET A 76 11.62 15.63 -16.15
C MET A 76 12.74 14.82 -15.49
N LEU A 77 13.97 14.90 -16.00
CA LEU A 77 15.10 14.18 -15.45
C LEU A 77 15.40 14.61 -14.01
N ILE A 78 15.31 15.91 -13.72
CA ILE A 78 15.55 16.47 -12.37
C ILE A 78 14.44 16.06 -11.40
N ILE A 79 13.17 16.04 -11.83
CA ILE A 79 12.04 15.75 -10.94
C ILE A 79 11.85 14.24 -10.68
N THR A 80 12.27 13.38 -11.60
CA THR A 80 12.18 11.93 -11.50
C THR A 80 12.75 11.35 -10.19
N PRO A 81 13.99 11.66 -9.75
CA PRO A 81 14.53 11.11 -8.50
C PRO A 81 13.74 11.56 -7.27
N ILE A 82 13.19 12.79 -7.27
CA ILE A 82 12.36 13.30 -6.17
C ILE A 82 11.09 12.45 -6.05
N PHE A 83 10.43 12.17 -7.16
CA PHE A 83 9.24 11.32 -7.17
C PHE A 83 9.51 9.87 -6.82
N ILE A 84 10.67 9.32 -7.20
CA ILE A 84 11.09 7.99 -6.78
C ILE A 84 11.23 7.95 -5.25
N LEU A 85 11.88 8.95 -4.64
CA LEU A 85 12.02 9.05 -3.18
C LEU A 85 10.65 9.16 -2.48
N ILE A 86 9.76 10.00 -3.00
CA ILE A 86 8.39 10.14 -2.48
C ILE A 86 7.63 8.82 -2.61
N GLY A 87 7.73 8.15 -3.77
CA GLY A 87 7.08 6.87 -4.03
C GLY A 87 7.55 5.77 -3.08
N ILE A 88 8.86 5.69 -2.82
CA ILE A 88 9.42 4.78 -1.81
C ILE A 88 8.84 5.09 -0.43
N PHE A 89 8.85 6.35 -0.02
CA PHE A 89 8.37 6.76 1.30
C PHE A 89 6.88 6.47 1.49
N LEU A 90 6.05 6.82 0.51
CA LEU A 90 4.62 6.57 0.54
C LEU A 90 4.30 5.08 0.51
N SER A 91 5.00 4.33 -0.34
CA SER A 91 4.83 2.88 -0.41
C SER A 91 5.20 2.18 0.90
N HIS A 92 6.22 2.65 1.62
CA HIS A 92 6.55 2.13 2.96
C HIS A 92 5.42 2.31 3.98
N ARG A 93 4.66 3.41 3.91
CA ARG A 93 3.52 3.67 4.82
C ARG A 93 2.34 2.71 4.59
N ILE A 94 2.31 2.03 3.45
CA ILE A 94 1.27 1.06 3.10
C ILE A 94 1.80 -0.39 3.24
N ALA A 95 2.95 -0.69 2.64
CA ALA A 95 3.52 -2.04 2.63
C ALA A 95 3.86 -2.56 4.04
N GLY A 96 4.37 -1.68 4.92
CA GLY A 96 4.68 -2.03 6.31
C GLY A 96 3.47 -2.54 7.10
N PRO A 97 2.36 -1.79 7.17
CA PRO A 97 1.15 -2.25 7.83
C PRO A 97 0.47 -3.44 7.13
N ILE A 98 0.49 -3.54 5.80
CA ILE A 98 -0.02 -4.74 5.09
C ILE A 98 0.68 -6.00 5.59
N TYR A 99 2.02 -6.00 5.63
CA TYR A 99 2.76 -7.17 6.10
C TYR A 99 2.42 -7.57 7.53
N ARG A 100 2.25 -6.58 8.43
CA ARG A 100 1.82 -6.84 9.81
C ARG A 100 0.44 -7.47 9.87
N ILE A 101 -0.51 -6.95 9.08
CA ILE A 101 -1.86 -7.51 8.99
C ILE A 101 -1.81 -8.93 8.44
N SER A 102 -1.06 -9.21 7.36
CA SER A 102 -0.93 -10.56 6.81
C SER A 102 -0.39 -11.55 7.83
N LYS A 103 0.69 -11.20 8.53
CA LYS A 103 1.27 -12.05 9.57
C LYS A 103 0.29 -12.31 10.72
N TYR A 104 -0.50 -11.29 11.07
CA TYR A 104 -1.53 -11.44 12.08
C TYR A 104 -2.66 -12.37 11.62
N LEU A 105 -3.13 -12.23 10.38
CA LEU A 105 -4.12 -13.13 9.80
C LEU A 105 -3.62 -14.58 9.74
N ASP A 106 -2.33 -14.79 9.49
CA ASP A 106 -1.75 -16.14 9.54
C ASP A 106 -1.75 -16.74 10.94
N ALA A 107 -1.55 -15.94 12.00
CA ALA A 107 -1.73 -16.40 13.38
C ALA A 107 -3.22 -16.71 13.68
N LEU A 108 -4.12 -15.88 13.15
CA LEU A 108 -5.56 -16.05 13.30
C LEU A 108 -6.07 -17.35 12.69
N LYS A 109 -5.53 -17.75 11.53
CA LYS A 109 -5.85 -19.01 10.84
C LYS A 109 -5.52 -20.25 11.69
N VAL A 110 -4.52 -20.17 12.55
CA VAL A 110 -4.11 -21.28 13.45
C VAL A 110 -4.90 -21.24 14.77
N GLY A 111 -5.85 -20.30 14.91
CA GLY A 111 -6.69 -20.16 16.10
C GLY A 111 -6.03 -19.45 17.27
N ASP A 112 -4.90 -18.76 17.04
CA ASP A 112 -4.30 -17.86 18.02
C ASP A 112 -4.99 -16.50 17.98
N TYR A 113 -5.99 -16.35 18.85
CA TYR A 113 -6.72 -15.11 19.06
C TYR A 113 -6.10 -14.21 20.13
N SER A 114 -4.90 -14.53 20.65
CA SER A 114 -4.35 -13.93 21.88
C SER A 114 -3.83 -12.50 21.71
N HIS A 115 -3.57 -12.10 20.47
CA HIS A 115 -2.86 -10.86 20.15
C HIS A 115 -3.81 -9.86 19.50
N ASP A 116 -3.52 -8.56 19.62
CA ASP A 116 -4.24 -7.48 18.93
C ASP A 116 -3.41 -6.94 17.74
N VAL A 117 -4.09 -6.45 16.68
CA VAL A 117 -3.41 -5.79 15.55
C VAL A 117 -3.12 -4.34 15.90
N THR A 118 -1.88 -4.05 16.31
CA THR A 118 -1.44 -2.66 16.51
C THR A 118 -0.54 -2.18 15.36
N LEU A 119 -1.01 -1.15 14.66
CA LEU A 119 -0.25 -0.42 13.62
C LEU A 119 0.31 0.90 14.15
N ARG A 120 1.32 1.46 13.49
CA ARG A 120 1.95 2.71 13.94
C ARG A 120 1.03 3.91 13.75
N LYS A 121 1.28 4.99 14.52
CA LYS A 121 0.48 6.23 14.46
C LYS A 121 0.39 6.89 13.07
N LYS A 122 1.29 6.61 12.13
CA LYS A 122 1.29 7.21 10.79
C LYS A 122 0.92 6.23 9.67
N ASP A 123 0.47 5.02 10.02
CA ASP A 123 0.09 4.00 9.05
C ASP A 123 -1.34 4.27 8.55
N GLU A 124 -1.57 4.10 7.24
CA GLU A 124 -2.87 4.40 6.60
C GLU A 124 -3.96 3.35 6.96
N LEU A 125 -3.56 2.13 7.29
CA LEU A 125 -4.46 0.98 7.49
C LEU A 125 -4.95 0.80 8.93
N LYS A 126 -4.87 1.84 9.78
CA LYS A 126 -5.29 1.72 11.19
C LYS A 126 -6.75 1.34 11.38
N ASN A 127 -7.64 1.89 10.56
CA ASN A 127 -9.06 1.58 10.65
C ASN A 127 -9.30 0.07 10.42
N LEU A 128 -8.62 -0.50 9.41
CA LEU A 128 -8.65 -1.94 9.15
C LEU A 128 -8.08 -2.74 10.32
N ALA A 129 -6.95 -2.32 10.90
CA ALA A 129 -6.40 -2.97 12.09
C ALA A 129 -7.34 -2.91 13.30
N GLY A 130 -8.05 -1.80 13.50
CA GLY A 130 -9.08 -1.67 14.54
C GLY A 130 -10.22 -2.66 14.34
N LYS A 131 -10.76 -2.75 13.12
CA LYS A 131 -11.81 -3.73 12.78
C LYS A 131 -11.35 -5.19 12.94
N LEU A 132 -10.11 -5.50 12.55
CA LEU A 132 -9.53 -6.84 12.75
C LEU A 132 -9.38 -7.18 14.23
N THR A 133 -9.01 -6.21 15.05
CA THR A 133 -8.89 -6.36 16.50
C THR A 133 -10.27 -6.61 17.12
N GLU A 134 -11.29 -5.85 16.71
CA GLU A 134 -12.67 -6.05 17.17
C GLU A 134 -13.20 -7.45 16.79
N LEU A 135 -12.94 -7.90 15.56
CA LEU A 135 -13.27 -9.25 15.10
C LEU A 135 -12.63 -10.31 16.00
N CYS A 136 -11.34 -10.17 16.30
CA CYS A 136 -10.62 -11.14 17.15
C CYS A 136 -11.15 -11.16 18.58
N ARG A 137 -11.54 -10.00 19.11
CA ARG A 137 -12.20 -9.92 20.41
C ARG A 137 -13.51 -10.71 20.43
N LYS A 138 -14.37 -10.54 19.41
CA LYS A 138 -15.61 -11.33 19.28
C LYS A 138 -15.34 -12.83 19.17
N LEU A 139 -14.39 -13.25 18.33
CA LEU A 139 -14.01 -14.66 18.20
C LEU A 139 -13.50 -15.26 19.51
N ARG A 140 -12.77 -14.48 20.33
CA ARG A 140 -12.31 -14.91 21.64
C ARG A 140 -13.48 -15.07 22.62
N GLU A 141 -14.38 -14.09 22.67
CA GLU A 141 -15.60 -14.14 23.50
C GLU A 141 -16.48 -15.36 23.16
N ASP A 142 -16.69 -15.63 21.87
CA ASP A 142 -17.48 -16.78 21.43
C ASP A 142 -16.80 -18.12 21.78
N LYS A 143 -15.47 -18.20 21.65
CA LYS A 143 -14.70 -19.38 22.05
C LYS A 143 -14.78 -19.63 23.56
N GLU A 144 -14.74 -18.58 24.38
CA GLU A 144 -14.90 -18.70 25.84
C GLU A 144 -16.32 -19.12 26.23
N LYS A 145 -17.35 -18.54 25.59
CA LYS A 145 -18.75 -18.96 25.80
C LYS A 145 -18.95 -20.44 25.48
N ASN A 146 -18.47 -20.89 24.31
CA ASN A 146 -18.57 -22.29 23.92
C ASN A 146 -17.85 -23.21 24.91
N LYS A 147 -16.68 -22.81 25.40
CA LYS A 147 -15.94 -23.58 26.43
C LYS A 147 -16.70 -23.66 27.75
N ASN A 148 -17.38 -22.60 28.16
CA ASN A 148 -18.19 -22.60 29.38
C ASN A 148 -19.43 -23.50 29.24
N ILE A 149 -20.09 -23.48 28.07
CA ILE A 149 -21.23 -24.37 27.76
C ILE A 149 -20.79 -25.83 27.82
N ILE A 150 -19.65 -26.19 27.21
CA ILE A 150 -19.12 -27.56 27.24
C ILE A 150 -18.88 -28.01 28.70
N LYS A 151 -18.25 -27.16 29.53
CA LYS A 151 -18.03 -27.46 30.94
C LYS A 151 -19.32 -27.64 31.73
N GLU A 152 -20.34 -26.86 31.42
CA GLU A 152 -21.66 -26.98 32.06
C GLU A 152 -22.32 -28.30 31.70
N ILE A 153 -22.28 -28.71 30.43
CA ILE A 153 -22.78 -30.01 29.97
C ILE A 153 -22.02 -31.16 30.63
N GLU A 154 -20.68 -31.12 30.66
CA GLU A 154 -19.85 -32.12 31.35
C GLU A 154 -20.22 -32.25 32.83
N GLY A 155 -20.42 -31.11 33.52
CA GLY A 155 -20.83 -31.11 34.93
C GLY A 155 -22.27 -31.61 35.18
N LEU A 156 -23.16 -31.49 34.19
CA LEU A 156 -24.50 -32.08 34.25
C LEU A 156 -24.47 -33.59 33.99
N LEU A 157 -23.62 -34.06 33.06
CA LEU A 157 -23.44 -35.48 32.78
C LEU A 157 -22.86 -36.21 33.99
N ASP A 158 -21.85 -35.65 34.65
CA ASP A 158 -21.20 -36.22 35.84
C ASP A 158 -22.17 -36.36 37.03
N LYS A 159 -23.12 -35.42 37.16
CA LYS A 159 -24.20 -35.48 38.18
C LYS A 159 -25.33 -36.46 37.84
N SER A 160 -25.41 -36.94 36.60
CA SER A 160 -26.54 -37.74 36.13
C SER A 160 -26.33 -39.26 36.22
N GLU A 161 -25.14 -39.74 36.62
CA GLU A 161 -24.79 -41.17 36.69
C GLU A 161 -25.24 -42.00 35.46
N ILE A 162 -25.25 -41.42 34.25
CA ILE A 162 -25.47 -42.19 33.03
C ILE A 162 -24.09 -42.54 32.46
N PRO A 163 -23.65 -43.80 32.52
CA PRO A 163 -22.36 -44.20 31.95
C PRO A 163 -22.46 -44.11 30.43
N PHE A 164 -21.76 -43.13 29.86
CA PHE A 164 -21.67 -42.95 28.42
C PHE A 164 -20.52 -43.82 27.89
N ASP A 165 -20.83 -45.07 27.56
CA ASP A 165 -19.92 -45.95 26.84
C ASP A 165 -19.86 -45.50 25.38
N VAL A 166 -18.77 -44.84 24.99
CA VAL A 166 -18.47 -44.52 23.59
C VAL A 166 -17.55 -45.61 23.04
N SER A 167 -18.08 -46.82 22.95
CA SER A 167 -17.50 -47.88 22.14
C SER A 167 -18.29 -47.98 20.82
N GLU A 168 -17.85 -47.24 19.81
CA GLU A 168 -17.69 -47.65 18.40
C GLU A 168 -17.30 -46.47 17.51
#